data_AF-A0A1I7BGQ3-F1
#
_entry.id   AF-A0A1I7BGQ3-F1
#
_cell.length_a   1.000
_cell.length_b   1.000
_cell.length_c   1.000
_cell.angle_alpha   90.00
_cell.angle_beta   90.00
_cell.angle_gamma   90.00
#
_symmetry.space_group_name_H-M   'P 1'
#
loop_
_entity.id
_entity.type
_entity.pdbx_description
1 polymer ?
#
loop_
_entity_poly.entity_id
_entity_poly.type
_entity_poly.pdbx_seq_one_letter_code
_entity_poly.pdbx_strand_id
1 'polypeptide(L)' 'MHDFTFTPSFSVFVDVASAEELDRRFAGLSDGGGVLMPLDDYGFSRRFGWVNDRFGVSWQLNLA' A
#
# COMPACT_ATOMS: atom_id res chain seq x y z
N MET A 1 13.95 -26.27 -1.93
CA MET A 1 12.74 -25.45 -2.13
C MET A 1 13.19 -24.15 -2.80
N HIS A 2 12.51 -23.67 -3.84
CA HIS A 2 12.82 -22.34 -4.39
C HIS A 2 11.85 -21.35 -3.72
N ASP A 3 12.39 -20.34 -3.03
CA ASP A 3 11.60 -19.29 -2.37
C ASP A 3 11.10 -18.29 -3.43
N PHE A 4 10.05 -18.67 -4.15
CA PHE A 4 9.30 -17.73 -4.97
C PHE A 4 8.33 -16.95 -4.08
N THR A 5 8.83 -15.86 -3.50
CA THR A 5 8.03 -14.96 -2.67
C THR A 5 7.84 -13.61 -3.35
N PHE A 6 6.81 -12.87 -2.94
CA PHE A 6 6.56 -11.53 -3.43
C PHE A 6 7.67 -10.59 -2.97
N THR A 7 8.05 -9.68 -3.87
CA THR A 7 9.01 -8.62 -3.57
C THR A 7 8.41 -7.29 -4.00
N PRO A 8 8.84 -6.16 -3.40
CA PRO A 8 8.38 -4.84 -3.82
C PRO A 8 8.72 -4.46 -5.26
N SER A 9 9.50 -5.27 -5.99
CA SER A 9 9.78 -5.07 -7.41
C SER A 9 8.54 -5.18 -8.30
N PHE A 10 7.48 -5.82 -7.80
CA PHE A 10 6.14 -5.79 -8.39
C PHE A 10 5.13 -5.35 -7.33
N SER A 11 4.25 -4.41 -7.67
CA SER A 11 3.21 -3.93 -6.78
C SER A 11 1.91 -3.65 -7.52
N VAL A 12 0.81 -3.75 -6.79
CA VAL A 12 -0.52 -3.35 -7.28
C VAL A 12 -0.73 -1.89 -6.91
N PHE A 13 -1.01 -1.05 -7.90
CA PHE A 13 -1.35 0.36 -7.71
C PHE A 13 -2.87 0.54 -7.75
N VAL A 14 -3.42 1.25 -6.76
CA VAL A 14 -4.87 1.48 -6.63
C VAL A 14 -5.14 2.95 -6.38
N ASP A 15 -5.88 3.57 -7.30
CA ASP A 15 -6.49 4.87 -7.07
C ASP A 15 -7.78 4.70 -6.25
N VAL A 16 -7.89 5.47 -5.17
CA VAL A 16 -9.07 5.46 -4.28
C VAL A 16 -9.84 6.78 -4.39
N ALA A 17 -11.14 6.73 -4.14
CA ALA A 17 -12.03 7.87 -4.39
C ALA A 17 -12.17 8.82 -3.19
N SER A 18 -11.79 8.39 -1.98
CA SER A 18 -11.88 9.21 -0.78
C SER A 18 -10.80 8.89 0.27
N ALA A 19 -10.59 9.83 1.18
CA ALA A 19 -9.66 9.68 2.30
C ALA A 19 -10.10 8.56 3.26
N GLU A 20 -11.41 8.40 3.49
CA GLU A 20 -11.94 7.35 4.37
C GLU A 20 -11.71 5.96 3.77
N GLU A 21 -11.85 5.82 2.45
CA GLU A 21 -11.50 4.59 1.75
C GLU A 21 -10.00 4.31 1.82
N LEU A 22 -9.17 5.33 1.62
CA LEU A 22 -7.72 5.23 1.73
C LEU A 22 -7.31 4.72 3.11
N ASP A 23 -7.78 5.38 4.17
CA ASP A 23 -7.46 5.04 5.56
C ASP A 23 -7.88 3.61 5.91
N ARG A 24 -9.11 3.23 5.53
CA ARG A 24 -9.63 1.89 5.79
C ARG A 24 -8.82 0.80 5.07
N ARG A 25 -8.51 1.00 3.79
CA ARG A 25 -7.74 0.03 2.99
C ARG A 25 -6.30 -0.06 3.48
N PHE A 26 -5.67 1.09 3.74
CA PHE A 26 -4.30 1.14 4.25
C PHE A 26 -4.19 0.43 5.60
N ALA A 27 -5.08 0.73 6.54
CA ALA A 27 -5.10 0.07 7.85
C ALA A 27 -5.26 -1.45 7.70
N GLY A 28 -6.23 -1.91 6.90
CA GLY A 28 -6.48 -3.33 6.69
C GLY A 28 -5.33 -4.08 5.98
N LEU A 29 -4.69 -3.44 5.00
CA LEU A 29 -3.54 -4.03 4.29
C LEU A 29 -2.28 -4.02 5.15
N SER A 30 -2.07 -2.99 5.98
CA SER A 30 -0.94 -2.94 6.90
C SER A 30 -1.07 -3.91 8.08
N ASP A 31 -2.28 -4.38 8.40
CA ASP A 31 -2.54 -5.29 9.50
C ASP A 31 -1.92 -6.68 9.25
N GLY A 32 -0.94 -7.03 10.09
CA GLY A 32 -0.13 -8.24 9.95
C GLY A 32 0.89 -8.18 8.80
N GLY A 33 1.02 -7.03 8.15
CA GLY A 33 1.95 -6.76 7.05
C GLY A 33 3.09 -5.84 7.47
N GLY A 34 3.56 -5.01 6.54
CA GLY A 34 4.61 -4.01 6.77
C GLY A 34 4.35 -2.71 6.04
N VAL A 35 4.57 -1.58 6.71
CA VAL A 35 4.48 -0.26 6.10
C VAL A 35 5.83 0.10 5.48
N LEU A 36 5.85 0.34 4.17
CA LEU A 36 7.04 0.77 3.42
C LEU A 36 7.11 2.30 3.33
N MET A 37 5.96 2.92 3.04
CA MET A 37 5.75 4.37 3.10
C MET A 37 4.43 4.67 3.82
N PRO A 38 4.45 5.42 4.93
CA PRO A 38 3.23 5.78 5.64
C PRO A 38 2.34 6.69 4.78
N LEU A 39 1.04 6.76 5.11
CA LEU A 39 0.11 7.66 4.42
C LEU A 39 0.48 9.12 4.67
N ASP A 40 0.92 9.81 3.63
CA ASP A 40 1.26 11.23 3.68
C ASP A 40 1.07 11.93 2.32
N ASP A 41 1.12 13.25 2.32
CA ASP A 41 1.25 14.07 1.11
C ASP A 41 2.74 14.17 0.74
N TYR A 42 3.13 13.41 -0.29
CA TYR A 42 4.49 13.41 -0.81
C TYR A 42 4.70 14.40 -1.98
N GLY A 43 3.76 15.31 -2.23
CA GLY A 43 3.84 16.37 -3.22
C GLY A 43 3.44 15.99 -4.65
N PHE A 44 3.12 14.71 -4.91
CA PHE A 44 2.67 14.22 -6.22
C PHE A 44 1.20 13.76 -6.24
N SER A 45 0.55 13.68 -5.08
CA SER A 45 -0.85 13.28 -4.89
C SER A 45 -1.40 13.95 -3.64
N ARG A 46 -2.71 13.97 -3.44
CA ARG A 46 -3.28 14.49 -2.18
C ARG A 46 -2.86 13.65 -0.98
N ARG A 47 -2.75 12.33 -1.18
CA ARG A 47 -2.24 11.40 -0.18
C ARG A 47 -1.84 10.09 -0.83
N PHE A 48 -0.71 9.55 -0.42
CA PHE A 48 -0.19 8.29 -0.93
C PHE A 48 0.36 7.43 0.21
N GLY A 49 0.28 6.11 0.06
CA GLY A 49 0.93 5.17 0.96
C GLY A 49 1.33 3.88 0.27
N TRP A 50 2.32 3.20 0.85
CA TRP A 50 2.85 1.94 0.33
C TRP A 50 3.01 0.92 1.46
N VAL A 51 2.36 -0.24 1.31
CA VAL A 51 2.39 -1.32 2.28
C VAL A 51 2.65 -2.67 1.61
N ASN A 52 3.23 -3.60 2.36
CA ASN A 52 3.12 -5.02 2.09
C ASN A 52 2.04 -5.60 2.97
N ASP A 53 1.13 -6.40 2.43
CA ASP A 53 0.15 -7.11 3.24
C ASP A 53 0.73 -8.32 3.97
N ARG A 54 -0.08 -8.96 4.82
CA ARG A 54 0.31 -10.15 5.59
C ARG A 54 0.73 -11.36 4.73
N PHE A 55 0.42 -11.34 3.44
CA PHE A 55 0.77 -12.38 2.48
C PHE A 55 2.03 -12.02 1.68
N GLY A 56 2.60 -10.83 1.90
CA GLY A 56 3.79 -10.33 1.24
C GLY A 56 3.52 -9.54 -0.05
N VAL A 57 2.26 -9.33 -0.43
CA VAL A 57 1.93 -8.59 -1.66
C VAL A 57 2.14 -7.09 -1.42
N SER A 58 2.81 -6.42 -2.35
CA SER A 58 3.05 -4.98 -2.29
C SER A 58 1.91 -4.17 -2.91
N TRP A 59 1.43 -3.16 -2.18
CA TRP A 59 0.29 -2.30 -2.54
C TRP A 59 0.66 -0.83 -2.45
N GLN A 60 0.43 -0.09 -3.52
CA GLN A 60 0.52 1.37 -3.57
C GLN A 60 -0.90 1.93 -3.63
N LEU A 61 -1.27 2.76 -2.66
CA LEU A 61 -2.58 3.39 -2.58
C LEU A 61 -2.44 4.89 -2.82
N ASN A 62 -3.21 5.42 -3.76
CA ASN A 62 -3.13 6.80 -4.19
C ASN A 62 -4.49 7.50 -4.13
N LEU A 63 -4.52 8.68 -3.52
CA LEU A 63 -5.64 9.61 -3.57
C LEU A 63 -5.22 10.84 -4.39
N ALA A 64 -5.77 10.95 -5.60
CA ALA A 64 -5.55 12.06 -6.51
C ALA A 64 -6.36 13.33 -6.14
#